data_AF-A0A9X5Z032-F1
#
_entry.id   AF-A0A9X5Z032-F1
#
_cell.length_a   1.000
_cell.length_b   1.000
_cell.length_c   1.000
_cell.angle_alpha   90.00
_cell.angle_beta   90.00
_cell.angle_gamma   90.00
#
_symmetry.space_group_name_H-M   'P 1'
#
loop_
_entity.id
_entity.type
_entity.pdbx_description
1 polymer ?
#
loop_
_entity_poly.entity_id
_entity_poly.type
_entity_poly.pdbx_seq_one_letter_code
_entity_poly.pdbx_strand_id
1 'polypeptide(L)'
;MEGKEDWVSPARLKVPWDAVEAFETREAAWDALYVLSPDDDVAETWAANDVFDTTLSGEEIASLHWKYFYLEISDLPALAAKSGLSAEDFTGDPVGFEDDGKLVVSWPVALRAAQALARRDPRSILALVDKEEREYQHGAIHGYYSSGSRPVWFEPEWVRESDSESYHRPKRELLRVWCGATASARWDELEELRKEIKRVGDVAERAIETLRAAGQKSVADRLARELGQTVEMLRADPSNR
;
A
#
# COMPACT_ATOMS: atom_id res chain seq x y z
N MET A 1 -3.61 23.89 55.48
CA MET A 1 -4.52 23.05 54.70
C MET A 1 -3.93 21.66 54.75
N GLU A 2 -4.60 20.78 55.50
CA GLU A 2 -4.17 19.42 55.76
C GLU A 2 -4.80 18.53 54.69
N GLY A 3 -3.97 17.87 53.86
CA GLY A 3 -4.46 17.00 52.80
C GLY A 3 -5.10 15.75 53.39
N LYS A 4 -6.31 15.41 52.97
CA LYS A 4 -6.95 14.14 53.33
C LYS A 4 -6.26 13.01 52.56
N GLU A 5 -5.62 12.10 53.30
CA GLU A 5 -5.16 10.81 52.78
C GLU A 5 -6.31 9.80 52.93
N ASP A 6 -6.90 9.37 51.81
CA ASP A 6 -7.91 8.30 51.77
C ASP A 6 -7.26 7.00 51.30
N TRP A 7 -7.57 5.89 51.99
CA TRP A 7 -7.02 4.57 51.65
C TRP A 7 -7.66 4.02 50.37
N VAL A 8 -6.86 3.87 49.32
CA VAL A 8 -7.30 3.26 48.05
C VAL A 8 -7.14 1.75 48.14
N SER A 9 -8.25 1.02 47.96
CA SER A 9 -8.20 -0.44 47.92
C SER A 9 -7.27 -0.93 46.80
N PRO A 10 -6.37 -1.89 47.07
CA PRO A 10 -5.51 -2.50 46.05
C PRO A 10 -6.26 -3.05 44.83
N ALA A 11 -7.53 -3.45 45.01
CA ALA A 11 -8.39 -3.92 43.91
C ALA A 11 -8.76 -2.83 42.90
N ARG A 12 -8.50 -1.55 43.20
CA ARG A 12 -8.73 -0.42 42.29
C ARG A 12 -7.46 0.03 41.56
N LEU A 13 -6.31 -0.55 41.89
CA LEU A 13 -5.06 -0.23 41.23
C LEU A 13 -4.97 -0.97 39.89
N LYS A 14 -4.53 -0.27 38.83
CA LYS A 14 -4.27 -0.89 37.53
C LYS A 14 -3.13 -1.91 37.59
N VAL A 15 -2.15 -1.66 38.46
CA VAL A 15 -0.97 -2.50 38.71
C VAL A 15 -0.70 -2.58 40.21
N PRO A 16 0.03 -3.60 40.69
CA PRO A 16 0.59 -3.61 42.05
C PRO A 16 1.33 -2.31 42.37
N TRP A 17 1.26 -1.86 43.64
CA TRP A 17 1.79 -0.56 44.03
C TRP A 17 3.31 -0.42 43.79
N ASP A 18 4.04 -1.51 43.94
CA ASP A 18 5.48 -1.62 43.64
C ASP A 18 5.82 -1.52 42.14
N ALA A 19 4.84 -1.61 41.26
CA ALA A 19 4.99 -1.49 39.81
C ALA A 19 4.51 -0.15 39.24
N VAL A 20 4.05 0.79 40.09
CA VAL A 20 3.45 2.07 39.64
C VAL A 20 4.43 2.91 38.82
N GLU A 21 5.68 3.07 39.28
CA GLU A 21 6.67 3.88 38.55
C GLU A 21 6.97 3.32 37.15
N ALA A 22 7.07 1.99 37.03
CA ALA A 22 7.27 1.32 35.75
C ALA A 22 6.06 1.51 34.82
N PHE A 23 4.84 1.43 35.38
CA PHE A 23 3.61 1.69 34.66
C PHE A 23 3.54 3.15 34.17
N GLU A 24 3.81 4.12 35.04
CA GLU A 24 3.82 5.55 34.67
C GLU A 24 4.87 5.86 33.59
N THR A 25 6.05 5.25 33.67
CA THR A 25 7.10 5.40 32.65
C THR A 25 6.65 4.85 31.30
N ARG A 26 5.99 3.68 31.29
CA ARG A 26 5.42 3.08 30.07
C ARG A 26 4.32 3.95 29.47
N GLU A 27 3.39 4.44 30.28
CA GLU A 27 2.31 5.33 29.81
C GLU A 27 2.89 6.64 29.25
N ALA A 28 3.92 7.21 29.88
CA ALA A 28 4.59 8.41 29.38
C ALA A 28 5.28 8.20 28.03
N ALA A 29 5.85 7.01 27.79
CA ALA A 29 6.41 6.66 26.48
C ALA A 29 5.32 6.57 25.40
N TRP A 30 4.17 5.95 25.72
CA TRP A 30 3.01 5.94 24.82
C TRP A 30 2.46 7.33 24.54
N ASP A 31 2.32 8.18 25.55
CA ASP A 31 1.87 9.56 25.38
C ASP A 31 2.81 10.35 24.47
N ALA A 32 4.13 10.22 24.65
CA ALA A 32 5.13 10.88 23.80
C ALA A 32 5.06 10.40 22.34
N LEU A 33 4.80 9.11 22.12
CA LEU A 33 4.59 8.52 20.80
C LEU A 33 3.34 9.12 20.13
N TYR A 34 2.22 9.17 20.85
CA TYR A 34 0.93 9.66 20.33
C TYR A 34 0.92 11.15 19.98
N VAL A 35 1.74 11.96 20.64
CA VAL A 35 1.93 13.37 20.29
C VAL A 35 2.47 13.54 18.86
N LEU A 36 3.19 12.54 18.34
CA LEU A 36 3.76 12.57 16.99
C LEU A 36 2.85 11.93 15.93
N SER A 37 1.71 11.38 16.34
CA SER A 37 0.72 10.82 15.42
C SER A 37 0.13 11.91 14.52
N PRO A 38 -0.09 11.63 13.23
CA PRO A 38 -0.79 12.55 12.34
C PRO A 38 -2.28 12.56 12.68
N ASP A 39 -3.00 13.54 12.14
CA ASP A 39 -4.46 13.52 12.13
C ASP A 39 -4.98 12.29 11.36
N ASP A 40 -6.15 11.82 11.76
CA ASP A 40 -6.87 10.79 11.03
C ASP A 40 -7.21 11.28 9.61
N ASP A 41 -7.26 10.35 8.66
CA ASP A 41 -7.78 10.55 7.30
C ASP A 41 -6.94 11.44 6.36
N VAL A 42 -5.64 11.56 6.61
CA VAL A 42 -4.69 12.20 5.68
C VAL A 42 -4.12 11.20 4.66
N ALA A 43 -3.72 11.69 3.48
CA ALA A 43 -3.25 10.83 2.39
C ALA A 43 -2.00 10.00 2.74
N GLU A 44 -1.11 10.56 3.56
CA GLU A 44 0.14 9.94 3.99
C GLU A 44 -0.10 8.67 4.82
N THR A 45 -1.09 8.67 5.72
CA THR A 45 -1.38 7.52 6.59
C THR A 45 -1.89 6.34 5.78
N TRP A 46 -2.84 6.60 4.88
CA TRP A 46 -3.36 5.60 3.96
C TRP A 46 -2.30 5.10 2.97
N ALA A 47 -1.46 5.99 2.44
CA ALA A 47 -0.37 5.58 1.56
C ALA A 47 0.67 4.71 2.29
N ALA A 48 1.00 5.05 3.53
CA ALA A 48 1.92 4.23 4.33
C ALA A 48 1.31 2.85 4.63
N ASN A 49 0.02 2.80 4.99
CA ASN A 49 -0.69 1.54 5.20
C ASN A 49 -0.62 0.64 3.96
N ASP A 50 -0.97 1.17 2.79
CA ASP A 50 -0.92 0.44 1.53
C ASP A 50 0.48 -0.10 1.22
N VAL A 51 1.52 0.68 1.51
CA VAL A 51 2.90 0.23 1.31
C VAL A 51 3.24 -0.94 2.23
N PHE A 52 2.92 -0.85 3.52
CA PHE A 52 3.19 -1.94 4.45
C PHE A 52 2.39 -3.20 4.09
N ASP A 53 1.09 -3.06 3.83
CA ASP A 53 0.21 -4.18 3.44
C ASP A 53 0.65 -4.85 2.14
N THR A 54 1.18 -4.07 1.19
CA THR A 54 1.63 -4.59 -0.11
C THR A 54 3.02 -5.23 -0.02
N THR A 55 3.95 -4.61 0.69
CA THR A 55 5.38 -5.02 0.66
C THR A 55 5.77 -6.01 1.76
N LEU A 56 5.00 -6.06 2.83
CA LEU A 56 5.20 -6.96 3.98
C LEU A 56 4.07 -8.00 4.10
N SER A 57 3.19 -8.10 3.11
CA SER A 57 2.03 -9.00 3.14
C SER A 57 2.40 -10.43 3.52
N GLY A 58 1.80 -10.94 4.60
CA GLY A 58 2.01 -12.31 5.07
C GLY A 58 3.32 -12.54 5.81
N GLU A 59 4.06 -11.49 6.17
CA GLU A 59 5.31 -11.56 6.93
C GLU A 59 5.15 -10.85 8.28
N GLU A 60 5.59 -11.49 9.36
CA GLU A 60 5.57 -10.90 10.72
C GLU A 60 6.82 -10.03 10.94
N ILE A 61 7.00 -9.00 10.11
CA ILE A 61 8.16 -8.11 10.16
C ILE A 61 7.83 -6.82 10.91
N ALA A 62 6.75 -6.15 10.51
CA ALA A 62 6.30 -4.92 11.12
C ALA A 62 4.81 -4.69 10.85
N SER A 63 4.15 -3.90 11.68
CA SER A 63 2.72 -3.59 11.56
C SER A 63 2.47 -2.12 11.89
N LEU A 64 1.79 -1.42 10.97
CA LEU A 64 1.36 -0.04 11.18
C LEU A 64 0.02 -0.03 11.92
N HIS A 65 -0.05 0.68 13.05
CA HIS A 65 -1.27 0.71 13.86
C HIS A 65 -2.19 1.85 13.42
N TRP A 66 -3.34 1.51 12.84
CA TRP A 66 -4.28 2.46 12.21
C TRP A 66 -4.84 3.58 13.11
N LYS A 67 -4.82 3.44 14.44
CA LYS A 67 -5.43 4.43 15.35
C LYS A 67 -4.47 5.57 15.73
N TYR A 68 -3.17 5.28 15.78
CA TYR A 68 -2.14 6.21 16.26
C TYR A 68 -0.91 6.24 15.32
N PHE A 69 -0.96 5.50 14.23
CA PHE A 69 0.02 5.43 13.15
C PHE A 69 1.47 5.25 13.61
N TYR A 70 1.70 4.55 14.72
CA TYR A 70 3.02 4.05 15.07
C TYR A 70 3.31 2.73 14.37
N LEU A 71 4.58 2.40 14.23
CA LEU A 71 5.04 1.15 13.65
C LEU A 71 5.58 0.25 14.76
N GLU A 72 5.01 -0.95 14.87
CA GLU A 72 5.54 -2.02 15.71
C GLU A 72 6.41 -2.92 14.84
N ILE A 73 7.67 -3.11 15.22
CA ILE A 73 8.68 -3.86 14.45
C ILE A 73 9.01 -5.15 15.21
N SER A 74 8.63 -6.28 14.62
CA SER A 74 8.88 -7.62 15.14
C SER A 74 10.22 -8.22 14.66
N ASP A 75 10.69 -7.82 13.46
CA ASP A 75 11.99 -8.22 12.92
C ASP A 75 12.70 -7.01 12.29
N LEU A 76 13.47 -6.31 13.12
CA LEU A 76 14.24 -5.12 12.72
C LEU A 76 15.27 -5.43 11.62
N PRO A 77 16.10 -6.50 11.71
CA PRO A 77 16.99 -6.88 10.62
C PRO A 77 16.29 -7.10 9.28
N ALA A 78 15.14 -7.78 9.26
CA ALA A 78 14.39 -8.02 8.03
C ALA A 78 13.81 -6.72 7.46
N LEU A 79 13.24 -5.85 8.32
CA LEU A 79 12.72 -4.56 7.88
C LEU A 79 13.83 -3.66 7.31
N ALA A 80 14.98 -3.61 7.96
CA ALA A 80 16.16 -2.87 7.49
C ALA A 80 16.61 -3.40 6.12
N ALA A 81 16.69 -4.71 5.94
CA ALA A 81 17.07 -5.33 4.66
C ALA A 81 16.07 -5.00 3.52
N LYS A 82 14.76 -5.07 3.80
CA LYS A 82 13.71 -4.79 2.80
C LYS A 82 13.63 -3.30 2.44
N SER A 83 13.68 -2.42 3.44
CA SER A 83 13.59 -0.96 3.25
C SER A 83 14.91 -0.35 2.78
N GLY A 84 16.04 -1.02 2.99
CA GLY A 84 17.37 -0.49 2.74
C GLY A 84 17.82 0.59 3.74
N LEU A 85 17.07 0.78 4.82
CA LEU A 85 17.44 1.63 5.95
C LEU A 85 18.37 0.87 6.90
N SER A 86 19.14 1.62 7.70
CA SER A 86 19.96 1.04 8.75
C SER A 86 19.12 0.73 9.99
N ALA A 87 19.61 -0.15 10.88
CA ALA A 87 18.96 -0.37 12.17
C ALA A 87 18.88 0.93 13.00
N GLU A 88 19.90 1.80 12.89
CA GLU A 88 19.97 3.09 13.58
C GLU A 88 18.87 4.06 13.12
N ASP A 89 18.41 3.97 11.87
CA ASP A 89 17.28 4.77 11.39
C ASP A 89 15.97 4.51 12.17
N PHE A 90 15.86 3.33 12.78
CA PHE A 90 14.73 2.92 13.62
C PHE A 90 15.02 3.09 15.11
N THR A 91 16.16 2.61 15.60
CA THR A 91 16.51 2.68 17.03
C THR A 91 16.89 4.08 17.49
N GLY A 92 17.19 4.99 16.55
CA GLY A 92 17.47 6.40 16.83
C GLY A 92 16.22 7.24 17.05
N ASP A 93 15.02 6.65 17.05
CA ASP A 93 13.79 7.34 17.38
C ASP A 93 13.81 7.88 18.83
N PRO A 94 13.73 9.20 19.05
CA PRO A 94 13.78 9.78 20.40
C PRO A 94 12.64 9.33 21.32
N VAL A 95 11.51 8.90 20.76
CA VAL A 95 10.35 8.41 21.53
C VAL A 95 10.09 6.92 21.29
N GLY A 96 10.99 6.24 20.57
CA GLY A 96 10.89 4.80 20.36
C GLY A 96 11.26 4.03 21.61
N PHE A 97 10.64 2.87 21.81
CA PHE A 97 10.86 2.02 22.97
C PHE A 97 10.59 0.54 22.62
N GLU A 98 11.07 -0.36 23.48
CA GLU A 98 10.72 -1.78 23.37
C GLU A 98 9.42 -2.06 24.14
N ASP A 99 8.49 -2.76 23.49
CA ASP A 99 7.30 -3.32 24.12
C ASP A 99 7.10 -4.77 23.71
N ASP A 100 6.95 -5.66 24.70
CA ASP A 100 6.79 -7.11 24.50
C ASP A 100 7.78 -7.74 23.49
N GLY A 101 9.04 -7.27 23.53
CA GLY A 101 10.12 -7.76 22.67
C GLY A 101 10.10 -7.22 21.23
N LYS A 102 9.25 -6.23 20.96
CA LYS A 102 9.13 -5.53 19.68
C LYS A 102 9.57 -4.08 19.82
N LEU A 103 10.14 -3.54 18.77
CA LEU A 103 10.51 -2.13 18.75
C LEU A 103 9.31 -1.30 18.27
N VAL A 104 8.84 -0.40 19.10
CA VAL A 104 7.79 0.58 18.77
C VAL A 104 8.47 1.88 18.35
N VAL A 105 8.11 2.39 17.17
CA VAL A 105 8.63 3.66 16.64
C VAL A 105 7.50 4.59 16.21
N SER A 106 7.77 5.88 16.30
CA SER A 106 6.88 6.98 15.98
C SER A 106 6.51 7.04 14.50
N TRP A 107 5.41 7.74 14.22
CA TRP A 107 4.94 7.98 12.85
C TRP A 107 6.00 8.56 11.91
N PRO A 108 6.82 9.58 12.29
CA PRO A 108 7.89 10.06 11.42
C PRO A 108 8.88 8.98 10.97
N VAL A 109 9.18 8.00 11.83
CA VAL A 109 10.04 6.87 11.47
C VAL A 109 9.28 5.89 10.57
N ALA A 110 8.04 5.57 10.90
CA ALA A 110 7.16 4.73 10.10
C ALA A 110 7.00 5.25 8.66
N LEU A 111 6.76 6.55 8.50
CA LEU A 111 6.59 7.23 7.22
C LEU A 111 7.88 7.15 6.37
N ARG A 112 9.05 7.37 6.98
CA ARG A 112 10.34 7.20 6.28
C ARG A 112 10.54 5.76 5.82
N ALA A 113 10.15 4.78 6.63
CA ALA A 113 10.23 3.37 6.27
C ALA A 113 9.30 3.02 5.11
N ALA A 114 8.05 3.48 5.12
CA ALA A 114 7.11 3.30 4.00
C ALA A 114 7.65 3.92 2.71
N GLN A 115 8.16 5.16 2.75
CA GLN A 115 8.77 5.80 1.59
C GLN A 115 9.99 5.03 1.07
N ALA A 116 10.79 4.42 1.94
CA ALA A 116 11.95 3.61 1.55
C ALA A 116 11.52 2.28 0.92
N LEU A 117 10.51 1.61 1.47
CA LEU A 117 9.92 0.39 0.91
C LEU A 117 9.33 0.65 -0.48
N ALA A 118 8.53 1.69 -0.65
CA ALA A 118 7.95 2.07 -1.94
C ALA A 118 9.02 2.34 -3.02
N ARG A 119 10.15 2.96 -2.64
CA ARG A 119 11.29 3.17 -3.55
C ARG A 119 11.98 1.88 -3.96
N ARG A 120 11.98 0.86 -3.10
CA ARG A 120 12.66 -0.41 -3.35
C ARG A 120 11.80 -1.42 -4.10
N ASP A 121 10.48 -1.35 -3.92
CA ASP A 121 9.52 -2.14 -4.69
C ASP A 121 8.47 -1.25 -5.38
N PRO A 122 8.89 -0.38 -6.32
CA PRO A 122 7.95 0.49 -7.01
C PRO A 122 6.98 -0.31 -7.89
N ARG A 123 7.36 -1.52 -8.32
CA ARG A 123 6.53 -2.34 -9.19
C ARG A 123 5.25 -2.79 -8.50
N SER A 124 5.35 -3.33 -7.29
CA SER A 124 4.16 -3.78 -6.54
C SER A 124 3.26 -2.59 -6.16
N ILE A 125 3.86 -1.46 -5.78
CA ILE A 125 3.10 -0.26 -5.42
C ILE A 125 2.39 0.36 -6.63
N LEU A 126 3.06 0.50 -7.78
CA LEU A 126 2.42 1.03 -8.99
C LEU A 126 1.34 0.09 -9.52
N ALA A 127 1.52 -1.23 -9.36
CA ALA A 127 0.46 -2.20 -9.69
C ALA A 127 -0.77 -2.06 -8.79
N LEU A 128 -0.59 -1.78 -7.49
CA LEU A 128 -1.69 -1.45 -6.58
C LEU A 128 -2.41 -0.18 -7.06
N VAL A 129 -1.65 0.88 -7.33
CA VAL A 129 -2.20 2.16 -7.78
C VAL A 129 -3.03 2.02 -9.06
N ASP A 130 -2.53 1.29 -10.06
CA ASP A 130 -3.28 1.00 -11.30
C ASP A 130 -4.58 0.24 -11.03
N LYS A 131 -4.54 -0.72 -10.10
CA LYS A 131 -5.72 -1.49 -9.70
C LYS A 131 -6.78 -0.57 -9.09
N GLU A 132 -6.38 0.27 -8.14
CA GLU A 132 -7.29 1.22 -7.50
C GLU A 132 -7.89 2.22 -8.49
N GLU A 133 -7.10 2.71 -9.45
CA GLU A 133 -7.61 3.63 -10.47
C GLU A 133 -8.60 2.96 -11.41
N ARG A 134 -8.39 1.69 -11.76
CA ARG A 134 -9.35 0.92 -12.55
C ARG A 134 -10.65 0.68 -11.79
N GLU A 135 -10.56 0.36 -10.50
CA GLU A 135 -11.72 0.20 -9.63
C GLU A 135 -12.49 1.51 -9.49
N TYR A 136 -11.79 2.63 -9.30
CA TYR A 136 -12.38 3.97 -9.30
C TYR A 136 -13.05 4.31 -10.64
N GLN A 137 -12.35 4.13 -11.76
CA GLN A 137 -12.90 4.42 -13.10
C GLN A 137 -14.16 3.61 -13.37
N HIS A 138 -14.16 2.32 -13.00
CA HIS A 138 -15.34 1.48 -13.11
C HIS A 138 -16.48 2.01 -12.23
N GLY A 139 -16.21 2.33 -10.97
CA GLY A 139 -17.18 2.90 -10.03
C GLY A 139 -17.73 4.26 -10.48
N ALA A 140 -16.91 5.11 -11.09
CA ALA A 140 -17.31 6.42 -11.59
C ALA A 140 -18.26 6.36 -12.80
N ILE A 141 -18.26 5.24 -13.54
CA ILE A 141 -19.17 5.00 -14.67
C ILE A 141 -20.42 4.23 -14.20
N HIS A 142 -20.22 3.19 -13.39
CA HIS A 142 -21.25 2.20 -13.10
C HIS A 142 -21.83 2.29 -11.70
N GLY A 143 -21.18 2.99 -10.76
CA GLY A 143 -21.40 2.87 -9.32
C GLY A 143 -20.66 1.64 -8.77
N TYR A 144 -20.67 1.46 -7.45
CA TYR A 144 -20.10 0.26 -6.83
C TYR A 144 -20.84 -0.16 -5.56
N TYR A 145 -20.70 -1.44 -5.20
CA TYR A 145 -21.14 -1.95 -3.90
C TYR A 145 -19.94 -2.03 -2.95
N SER A 146 -20.07 -1.55 -1.72
CA SER A 146 -19.05 -1.80 -0.71
C SER A 146 -18.86 -3.29 -0.46
N SER A 147 -17.63 -3.66 -0.06
CA SER A 147 -17.34 -4.97 0.47
C SER A 147 -17.93 -5.12 1.89
N GLY A 148 -18.38 -6.33 2.25
CA GLY A 148 -18.85 -6.64 3.59
C GLY A 148 -20.14 -7.47 3.64
N SER A 149 -20.57 -7.80 4.85
CA SER A 149 -21.77 -8.62 5.11
C SER A 149 -23.08 -7.92 4.73
N ARG A 150 -23.05 -6.59 4.61
CA ARG A 150 -24.17 -5.76 4.15
C ARG A 150 -23.65 -4.74 3.13
N PRO A 151 -23.60 -5.11 1.84
CA PRO A 151 -23.09 -4.23 0.80
C PRO A 151 -24.01 -3.02 0.64
N VAL A 152 -23.41 -1.84 0.59
CA VAL A 152 -24.08 -0.56 0.35
C VAL A 152 -23.79 -0.15 -1.09
N TRP A 153 -24.82 0.27 -1.82
CA TRP A 153 -24.67 0.81 -3.17
C TRP A 153 -24.25 2.28 -3.13
N PHE A 154 -23.24 2.63 -3.93
CA PHE A 154 -22.79 4.00 -4.15
C PHE A 154 -23.05 4.40 -5.61
N GLU A 155 -23.69 5.54 -5.79
CA GLU A 155 -23.98 6.09 -7.11
C GLU A 155 -22.71 6.61 -7.79
N PRO A 156 -22.61 6.54 -9.13
CA PRO A 156 -21.42 6.99 -9.86
C PRO A 156 -21.05 8.46 -9.63
N GLU A 157 -22.03 9.34 -9.39
CA GLU A 157 -21.79 10.75 -9.07
C GLU A 157 -21.06 10.93 -7.74
N TRP A 158 -21.51 10.23 -6.70
CA TRP A 158 -20.87 10.24 -5.39
C TRP A 158 -19.43 9.72 -5.47
N VAL A 159 -19.20 8.65 -6.25
CA VAL A 159 -17.83 8.10 -6.44
C VAL A 159 -16.90 9.16 -7.03
N ARG A 160 -17.34 9.89 -8.06
CA ARG A 160 -16.54 10.96 -8.68
C ARG A 160 -16.20 12.10 -7.72
N GLU A 161 -17.16 12.52 -6.90
CA GLU A 161 -16.99 13.60 -5.92
C GLU A 161 -16.02 13.16 -4.80
N SER A 162 -16.25 11.95 -4.26
CA SER A 162 -15.46 11.38 -3.17
C SER A 162 -13.97 11.23 -3.51
N ASP A 163 -13.61 10.89 -4.75
CA ASP A 163 -12.20 10.68 -5.11
C ASP A 163 -11.38 11.97 -5.04
N SER A 164 -12.01 13.12 -5.28
CA SER A 164 -11.38 14.44 -5.17
C SER A 164 -11.47 15.06 -3.78
N GLU A 165 -12.55 14.79 -3.03
CA GLU A 165 -12.76 15.36 -1.70
C GLU A 165 -12.11 14.54 -0.58
N SER A 166 -11.88 13.24 -0.80
CA SER A 166 -11.24 12.33 0.14
C SER A 166 -9.75 12.12 -0.18
N TYR A 167 -9.07 11.35 0.66
CA TYR A 167 -7.66 11.02 0.53
C TYR A 167 -7.32 10.12 -0.68
N HIS A 168 -8.30 9.53 -1.37
CA HIS A 168 -8.08 8.49 -2.39
C HIS A 168 -7.16 8.94 -3.53
N ARG A 169 -7.48 10.04 -4.22
CA ARG A 169 -6.61 10.56 -5.28
C ARG A 169 -5.27 11.07 -4.76
N PRO A 170 -5.21 11.93 -3.72
CA PRO A 170 -3.95 12.37 -3.14
C PRO A 170 -3.03 11.22 -2.72
N LYS A 171 -3.59 10.13 -2.16
CA LYS A 171 -2.86 8.92 -1.79
C LYS A 171 -2.17 8.29 -3.00
N ARG A 172 -2.89 8.08 -4.10
CA ARG A 172 -2.34 7.48 -5.34
C ARG A 172 -1.28 8.36 -6.00
N GLU A 173 -1.44 9.68 -5.94
CA GLU A 173 -0.42 10.64 -6.39
C GLU A 173 0.84 10.55 -5.51
N LEU A 174 0.67 10.47 -4.20
CA LEU A 174 1.76 10.35 -3.24
C LEU A 174 2.55 9.04 -3.40
N LEU A 175 1.87 7.91 -3.61
CA LEU A 175 2.51 6.61 -3.87
C LEU A 175 3.41 6.66 -5.12
N ARG A 176 2.98 7.34 -6.19
CA ARG A 176 3.81 7.55 -7.38
C ARG A 176 5.03 8.42 -7.09
N VAL A 177 4.86 9.46 -6.27
CA VAL A 177 5.99 10.30 -5.84
C VAL A 177 7.00 9.48 -5.06
N TRP A 178 6.54 8.62 -4.14
CA TRP A 178 7.42 7.74 -3.37
C TRP A 178 8.14 6.72 -4.23
N CYS A 179 7.48 6.12 -5.23
CA CYS A 179 8.14 5.23 -6.19
C CYS A 179 9.25 5.92 -7.01
N GLY A 180 9.14 7.25 -7.17
CA GLY A 180 10.09 8.08 -7.88
C GLY A 180 9.80 8.21 -9.37
N ALA A 181 10.11 9.39 -9.93
CA ALA A 181 9.71 9.77 -11.29
C ALA A 181 10.16 8.80 -12.39
N THR A 182 11.36 8.21 -12.26
CA THR A 182 11.87 7.26 -13.26
C THR A 182 11.10 5.94 -13.24
N ALA A 183 10.74 5.43 -12.06
CA ALA A 183 9.99 4.18 -11.94
C ALA A 183 8.57 4.37 -12.48
N SER A 184 7.93 5.48 -12.10
CA SER A 184 6.59 5.86 -12.59
C SER A 184 6.58 6.04 -14.11
N ALA A 185 7.54 6.77 -14.69
CA ALA A 185 7.61 6.96 -16.14
C ALA A 185 7.81 5.64 -16.91
N ARG A 186 8.65 4.72 -16.40
CA ARG A 186 8.83 3.38 -17.01
C ARG A 186 7.57 2.54 -16.91
N TRP A 187 6.81 2.68 -15.83
CA TRP A 187 5.54 1.98 -15.66
C TRP A 187 4.49 2.48 -16.64
N ASP A 188 4.38 3.80 -16.80
CA ASP A 188 3.49 4.43 -17.78
C ASP A 188 3.85 3.99 -19.21
N GLU A 189 5.14 3.97 -19.56
CA GLU A 189 5.63 3.47 -20.84
C GLU A 189 5.24 2.00 -21.07
N LEU A 190 5.41 1.16 -20.05
CA LEU A 190 5.03 -0.25 -20.10
C LEU A 190 3.51 -0.42 -20.30
N GLU A 191 2.70 0.43 -19.68
CA GLU A 191 1.24 0.41 -19.88
C GLU A 191 0.86 0.81 -21.32
N GLU A 192 1.47 1.87 -21.86
CA GLU A 192 1.25 2.29 -23.25
C GLU A 192 1.69 1.23 -24.26
N LEU A 193 2.84 0.59 -24.03
CA LEU A 193 3.28 -0.53 -24.86
C LEU A 193 2.30 -1.71 -24.80
N ARG A 194 1.74 -2.02 -23.63
CA ARG A 194 0.70 -3.06 -23.49
C ARG A 194 -0.58 -2.70 -24.25
N LYS A 195 -1.00 -1.42 -24.21
CA LYS A 195 -2.15 -0.93 -24.98
C LYS A 195 -1.90 -1.08 -26.49
N GLU A 196 -0.70 -0.73 -26.95
CA GLU A 196 -0.33 -0.84 -28.36
C GLU A 196 -0.25 -2.30 -28.83
N ILE A 197 0.35 -3.19 -28.04
CA ILE A 197 0.38 -4.64 -28.33
C ILE A 197 -1.04 -5.18 -28.47
N LYS A 198 -1.95 -4.82 -27.55
CA LYS A 198 -3.36 -5.22 -27.63
C LYS A 198 -4.00 -4.72 -28.92
N ARG A 199 -3.82 -3.43 -29.24
CA ARG A 199 -4.38 -2.82 -30.45
C ARG A 199 -3.90 -3.52 -31.72
N VAL A 200 -2.61 -3.86 -31.81
CA VAL A 200 -2.04 -4.62 -32.93
C VAL A 200 -2.64 -6.03 -33.00
N GLY A 201 -2.78 -6.70 -31.86
CA GLY A 201 -3.49 -7.98 -31.76
C GLY A 201 -4.92 -7.92 -32.30
N ASP A 202 -5.70 -6.95 -31.85
CA ASP A 202 -7.09 -6.76 -32.27
C ASP A 202 -7.19 -6.49 -33.80
N VAL A 203 -6.25 -5.72 -34.37
CA VAL A 203 -6.19 -5.48 -35.82
C VAL A 203 -5.87 -6.77 -36.57
N ALA A 204 -4.90 -7.54 -36.09
CA ALA A 204 -4.49 -8.80 -36.70
C ALA A 204 -5.63 -9.84 -36.68
N GLU A 205 -6.36 -9.94 -35.56
CA GLU A 205 -7.54 -10.79 -35.44
C GLU A 205 -8.62 -10.42 -36.46
N ARG A 206 -8.98 -9.14 -36.56
CA ARG A 206 -9.95 -8.66 -37.58
C ARG A 206 -9.49 -8.94 -39.00
N ALA A 207 -8.19 -8.83 -39.29
CA ALA A 207 -7.64 -9.15 -40.60
C ALA A 207 -7.75 -10.66 -40.92
N ILE A 208 -7.44 -11.52 -39.94
CA ILE A 208 -7.61 -12.98 -40.04
C ILE A 208 -9.08 -13.33 -40.32
N GLU A 209 -10.01 -12.73 -39.59
CA GLU A 209 -11.45 -12.94 -39.78
C GLU A 209 -11.90 -12.50 -41.19
N THR A 210 -11.44 -11.35 -41.66
CA THR A 210 -11.74 -10.85 -43.00
C THR A 210 -11.20 -11.77 -44.10
N LEU A 211 -9.96 -12.28 -43.95
CA LEU A 211 -9.36 -13.23 -44.88
C LEU A 211 -10.12 -14.56 -44.91
N ARG A 212 -10.58 -15.04 -43.75
CA ARG A 212 -11.43 -16.24 -43.66
C ARG A 212 -12.75 -16.04 -44.38
N ALA A 213 -13.41 -14.89 -44.17
CA ALA A 213 -14.66 -14.54 -44.84
C ALA A 213 -14.50 -14.44 -46.36
N ALA A 214 -13.35 -13.98 -46.85
CA ALA A 214 -13.00 -13.92 -48.27
C ALA A 214 -12.56 -15.26 -48.88
N GLY A 215 -12.59 -16.37 -48.11
CA GLY A 215 -12.20 -17.70 -48.58
C GLY A 215 -10.68 -17.96 -48.62
N GLN A 216 -9.85 -17.00 -48.17
CA GLN A 216 -8.39 -17.09 -48.15
C GLN A 216 -7.87 -17.86 -46.92
N LYS A 217 -8.42 -19.05 -46.68
CA LYS A 217 -8.18 -19.84 -45.44
C LYS A 217 -6.71 -20.14 -45.18
N SER A 218 -5.96 -20.56 -46.21
CA SER A 218 -4.52 -20.87 -46.05
C SER A 218 -3.70 -19.66 -45.61
N VAL A 219 -4.05 -18.45 -46.05
CA VAL A 219 -3.34 -17.21 -45.68
C VAL A 219 -3.71 -16.80 -44.26
N ALA A 220 -5.00 -16.88 -43.92
CA ALA A 220 -5.49 -16.60 -42.57
C ALA A 220 -4.86 -17.53 -41.52
N ASP A 221 -4.77 -18.82 -41.80
CA ASP A 221 -4.23 -19.82 -40.85
C ASP A 221 -2.70 -19.74 -40.71
N ARG A 222 -1.99 -19.23 -41.73
CA ARG A 222 -0.57 -18.88 -41.58
C ARG A 222 -0.42 -17.68 -40.65
N LEU A 223 -1.18 -16.61 -40.88
CA LEU A 223 -1.09 -15.37 -40.10
C LEU A 223 -1.51 -15.57 -38.64
N ALA A 224 -2.54 -16.40 -38.39
CA ALA A 224 -2.94 -16.78 -37.03
C ALA A 224 -1.83 -17.55 -36.27
N ARG A 225 -1.10 -18.43 -36.96
CA ARG A 225 0.04 -19.15 -36.37
C ARG A 225 1.20 -18.23 -36.05
N GLU A 226 1.55 -17.31 -36.97
CA GLU A 226 2.62 -16.33 -36.76
C GLU A 226 2.31 -15.40 -35.58
N LEU A 227 1.05 -14.92 -35.48
CA LEU A 227 0.60 -14.13 -34.34
C LEU A 227 0.72 -14.92 -33.03
N GLY A 228 0.25 -16.17 -33.00
CA GLY A 228 0.35 -17.04 -31.82
C GLY A 228 1.80 -17.29 -31.38
N GLN A 229 2.71 -17.55 -32.32
CA GLN A 229 4.14 -17.73 -32.03
C GLN A 229 4.78 -16.47 -31.44
N THR A 230 4.41 -15.29 -31.97
CA THR A 230 4.93 -14.00 -31.49
C THR A 230 4.47 -13.73 -30.06
N VAL A 231 3.19 -14.00 -29.75
CA VAL A 231 2.65 -13.85 -28.39
C VAL A 231 3.34 -14.81 -27.40
N GLU A 232 3.58 -16.06 -27.79
CA GLU A 232 4.30 -17.03 -26.94
C GLU A 232 5.76 -16.62 -26.71
N MET A 233 6.45 -16.09 -27.73
CA MET A 233 7.80 -15.55 -27.55
C MET A 233 7.83 -14.38 -26.58
N LEU A 234 6.88 -13.44 -26.68
CA LEU A 234 6.80 -12.30 -25.77
C LEU A 234 6.46 -12.70 -24.32
N ARG A 235 5.73 -13.81 -24.12
CA ARG A 235 5.45 -14.39 -22.78
C ARG A 235 6.67 -15.10 -22.19
N ALA A 236 7.51 -15.69 -23.05
CA ALA A 236 8.70 -16.42 -22.63
C ALA A 236 9.91 -15.51 -22.36
N ASP A 237 9.85 -14.24 -22.75
CA ASP A 237 10.94 -13.28 -22.54
C ASP A 237 11.14 -13.00 -21.03
N PRO A 238 12.34 -13.27 -20.46
CA PRO A 238 12.63 -13.03 -19.05
C PRO A 238 12.59 -11.54 -18.65
N SER A 239 12.66 -10.60 -19.61
CA SER A 239 12.47 -9.17 -19.35
C SER A 239 11.01 -8.80 -19.02
N ASN A 240 10.08 -9.73 -19.20
CA ASN A 240 8.64 -9.56 -18.97
C ASN A 240 8.14 -10.19 -17.65
N ARG A 241 9.06 -10.76 -16.84
CA ARG A 241 8.76 -11.35 -15.52
C ARG A 241 8.93 -10.36 -14.38
#